data_AF-A0A7C5AMK7-F1
#
_entry.id   AF-A0A7C5AMK7-F1
#
_cell.length_a   1.000
_cell.length_b   1.000
_cell.length_c   1.000
_cell.angle_alpha   90.00
_cell.angle_beta   90.00
_cell.angle_gamma   90.00
#
_symmetry.space_group_name_H-M   'P 1'
#
loop_
_entity.id
_entity.type
_entity.pdbx_description
1 polymer ?
#
loop_
_entity_poly.entity_id
_entity_poly.type
_entity_poly.pdbx_seq_one_letter_code
_entity_poly.pdbx_strand_id
1 'polypeptide(L)'
;MLRYVDQELEQFIAHHIIVEDLGSRAYTSSMAEAWRVVERMIQKYYVELKLDMFLGVTGEHWVASFYSPVKCARYEGKGPTAPLAVCRAAREAYNNLTPEI
;
A
#
# COMPACT_ATOMS: atom_id res chain seq x y z
N MET A 1 -21.08 9.40 5.40
CA MET A 1 -19.85 9.84 4.70
C MET A 1 -18.72 8.95 5.21
N LEU A 2 -18.29 7.98 4.41
CA LEU A 2 -17.54 6.80 4.89
C LEU A 2 -16.08 7.14 5.25
N ARG A 3 -15.75 7.03 6.55
CA ARG A 3 -14.42 7.23 7.12
C ARG A 3 -13.54 6.00 6.87
N TYR A 4 -13.04 5.83 5.66
CA TYR A 4 -11.95 4.85 5.38
C TYR A 4 -10.60 5.54 5.27
N VAL A 5 -10.40 6.62 6.03
CA VAL A 5 -9.12 7.32 6.13
C VAL A 5 -8.38 6.74 7.32
N ASP A 6 -7.30 6.02 7.04
CA ASP A 6 -6.42 5.45 8.06
C ASP A 6 -5.25 6.42 8.29
N GLN A 7 -5.43 7.37 9.21
CA GLN A 7 -4.48 8.48 9.40
C GLN A 7 -3.08 8.01 9.80
N GLU A 8 -2.98 6.93 10.57
CA GLU A 8 -1.69 6.35 10.95
C GLU A 8 -0.97 5.81 9.70
N LEU A 9 -1.70 5.13 8.82
CA LEU A 9 -1.15 4.62 7.56
C LEU A 9 -0.80 5.75 6.58
N GLU A 10 -1.60 6.81 6.51
CA GLU A 10 -1.28 8.01 5.71
C GLU A 10 0.06 8.62 6.16
N GLN A 11 0.24 8.80 7.47
CA GLN A 11 1.48 9.31 8.03
C GLN A 11 2.64 8.37 7.76
N PHE A 12 2.44 7.06 7.93
CA PHE A 12 3.49 6.08 7.64
C PHE A 12 3.97 6.19 6.18
N ILE A 13 3.05 6.27 5.22
CA ILE A 13 3.37 6.35 3.81
C ILE A 13 4.13 7.63 3.47
N ALA A 14 3.66 8.77 3.98
CA ALA A 14 4.31 10.06 3.77
C ALA A 14 5.78 10.03 4.25
N HIS A 15 6.00 9.57 5.49
CA HIS A 15 7.32 9.64 6.13
C HIS A 15 8.30 8.56 5.66
N HIS A 16 7.82 7.36 5.32
CA HIS A 16 8.70 6.21 5.08
C HIS A 16 8.81 5.80 3.60
N ILE A 17 7.73 5.95 2.82
CA ILE A 17 7.70 5.48 1.44
C ILE A 17 7.95 6.63 0.46
N ILE A 18 7.13 7.69 0.53
CA ILE A 18 7.21 8.81 -0.43
C ILE A 18 8.36 9.76 -0.07
N VAL A 19 8.56 10.10 1.22
CA VAL A 19 9.67 10.90 1.80
C VAL A 19 9.80 12.35 1.26
N GLU A 20 9.42 12.62 0.02
CA GLU A 20 9.45 13.93 -0.64
C GLU A 20 8.19 14.77 -0.39
N ASP A 21 7.22 14.23 0.35
CA ASP A 21 5.90 14.84 0.54
C ASP A 21 5.73 15.27 2.00
N LEU A 22 5.95 16.56 2.27
CA LEU A 22 5.74 17.18 3.59
C LEU A 22 4.26 17.51 3.87
N GLY A 23 3.36 17.12 2.97
CA GLY A 23 1.91 17.35 3.07
C GLY A 23 1.14 16.06 3.38
N SER A 24 0.05 16.18 4.14
CA SER A 24 -0.90 15.08 4.36
C SER A 24 -1.75 14.86 3.11
N ARG A 25 -1.25 14.09 2.13
CA ARG A 25 -2.07 13.59 1.02
C ARG A 25 -2.98 12.46 1.48
N ALA A 26 -3.92 12.08 0.61
CA ALA A 26 -4.97 11.11 0.89
C ALA A 26 -4.66 9.76 0.22
N TYR A 27 -3.51 9.14 0.53
CA TYR A 27 -3.06 7.88 -0.07
C TYR A 27 -4.05 6.73 0.16
N THR A 28 -4.69 6.65 1.32
CA THR A 28 -5.60 5.55 1.70
C THR A 28 -7.00 5.69 1.10
N SER A 29 -7.34 6.87 0.55
CA SER A 29 -8.67 7.15 0.00
C SER A 29 -8.69 7.65 -1.45
N SER A 30 -7.55 8.05 -2.01
CA SER A 30 -7.39 8.45 -3.41
C SER A 30 -6.56 7.43 -4.18
N MET A 31 -7.12 6.88 -5.27
CA MET A 31 -6.38 5.94 -6.11
C MET A 31 -5.19 6.61 -6.82
N ALA A 32 -5.28 7.89 -7.16
CA ALA A 32 -4.17 8.61 -7.78
C ALA A 32 -2.97 8.73 -6.83
N GLU A 33 -3.23 8.98 -5.54
CA GLU A 33 -2.18 9.04 -4.53
C GLU A 33 -1.67 7.64 -4.15
N ALA A 34 -2.55 6.64 -4.04
CA ALA A 34 -2.14 5.25 -3.86
C ALA A 34 -1.24 4.76 -5.00
N TRP A 35 -1.47 5.20 -6.24
CA TRP A 35 -0.64 4.83 -7.38
C TRP A 35 0.79 5.37 -7.26
N ARG A 36 0.98 6.56 -6.68
CA ARG A 36 2.33 7.07 -6.37
C ARG A 36 3.08 6.17 -5.39
N VAL A 37 2.37 5.57 -4.43
CA VAL A 37 2.93 4.57 -3.51
C VAL A 37 3.40 3.34 -4.29
N VAL A 38 2.58 2.87 -5.23
CA VAL A 38 2.93 1.73 -6.10
C VAL A 38 4.20 2.02 -6.90
N GLU A 39 4.25 3.14 -7.61
CA GLU A 39 5.41 3.55 -8.41
C GLU A 39 6.68 3.60 -7.56
N ARG A 40 6.57 4.19 -6.36
CA ARG A 40 7.69 4.29 -5.43
C ARG A 40 8.16 2.94 -4.94
N MET A 41 7.24 2.02 -4.62
CA MET A 41 7.58 0.66 -4.19
C MET A 41 8.27 -0.14 -5.29
N ILE A 42 7.74 -0.07 -6.53
CA ILE A 42 8.35 -0.72 -7.71
C ILE A 42 9.77 -0.18 -7.93
N GLN A 43 9.96 1.14 -7.92
CA GLN A 43 11.25 1.77 -8.19
C GLN A 43 12.29 1.49 -7.09
N LYS A 44 11.88 1.52 -5.82
CA LYS A 44 12.81 1.39 -4.68
C LYS A 44 13.14 -0.07 -4.36
N TYR A 45 12.15 -0.96 -4.41
CA TYR A 45 12.27 -2.34 -3.94
C TYR A 45 12.18 -3.39 -5.04
N TYR A 46 12.01 -2.99 -6.30
CA TYR A 46 11.90 -3.88 -7.46
C TYR A 46 10.81 -4.95 -7.28
N VAL A 47 9.68 -4.54 -6.72
CA VAL A 47 8.51 -5.40 -6.47
C VAL A 47 7.49 -5.30 -7.60
N GLU A 48 6.62 -6.29 -7.71
CA GLU A 48 5.47 -6.31 -8.62
C GLU A 48 4.16 -6.21 -7.84
N LEU A 49 3.22 -5.38 -8.30
CA LEU A 49 1.89 -5.28 -7.69
C LEU A 49 0.91 -6.24 -8.35
N LYS A 50 0.17 -6.99 -7.53
CA LYS A 50 -1.09 -7.64 -7.91
C LYS A 50 -2.23 -7.02 -7.11
N LEU A 51 -3.35 -6.73 -7.76
CA LEU A 51 -4.55 -6.18 -7.14
C LEU A 51 -5.76 -6.99 -7.59
N ASP A 52 -6.38 -7.69 -6.64
CA ASP A 52 -7.56 -8.53 -6.86
C ASP A 52 -8.79 -7.91 -6.18
N MET A 53 -9.94 -7.99 -6.86
CA MET A 53 -11.24 -7.58 -6.32
C MET A 53 -12.14 -8.80 -6.14
N PHE A 54 -12.70 -8.97 -4.95
CA PHE A 54 -13.60 -10.06 -4.60
C PHE A 54 -15.04 -9.55 -4.47
N LEU A 55 -15.90 -10.01 -5.37
CA LEU A 55 -17.34 -9.78 -5.34
C LEU A 55 -17.99 -10.81 -4.38
N GLY A 56 -18.02 -10.51 -3.07
CA GLY A 56 -18.56 -11.40 -2.03
C GLY A 56 -19.15 -10.65 -0.83
N VAL A 57 -19.80 -11.36 0.11
CA VAL A 57 -20.63 -10.81 1.21
C VAL A 57 -19.82 -10.22 2.39
N THR A 58 -18.49 -10.40 2.40
CA THR A 58 -17.60 -9.90 3.45
C THR A 58 -17.04 -8.53 3.05
N GLY A 59 -17.27 -7.48 3.85
CA GLY A 59 -16.99 -6.07 3.54
C GLY A 59 -15.53 -5.64 3.24
N GLU A 60 -14.61 -6.59 3.01
CA GLU A 60 -13.26 -6.34 2.49
C GLU A 60 -13.17 -6.87 1.05
N HIS A 61 -13.37 -5.98 0.09
CA HIS A 61 -13.50 -6.34 -1.32
C HIS A 61 -12.19 -6.32 -2.10
N TRP A 62 -11.11 -5.80 -1.52
CA TRP A 62 -9.85 -5.59 -2.21
C TRP A 62 -8.69 -6.25 -1.49
N VAL A 63 -7.89 -6.98 -2.25
CA VAL A 63 -6.61 -7.55 -1.81
C VAL A 63 -5.52 -7.07 -2.75
N ALA A 64 -4.54 -6.37 -2.19
CA ALA A 64 -3.33 -5.97 -2.90
C ALA A 64 -2.16 -6.82 -2.39
N SER A 65 -1.20 -7.10 -3.26
CA SER A 65 0.02 -7.76 -2.87
C SER A 65 1.23 -7.25 -3.64
N PHE A 66 2.32 -6.96 -2.93
CA PHE A 66 3.61 -6.71 -3.54
C PHE A 66 4.46 -7.99 -3.49
N TYR A 67 4.88 -8.47 -4.65
CA TYR A 67 5.79 -9.60 -4.79
C TYR A 67 7.21 -9.10 -4.98
N SER A 68 8.15 -9.59 -4.17
CA SER A 68 9.59 -9.35 -4.36
C SER A 68 10.24 -10.58 -5.00
N PRO A 69 10.71 -10.48 -6.26
CA PRO A 69 11.44 -11.57 -6.90
C PRO A 69 12.75 -11.90 -6.17
N VAL A 70 13.39 -10.90 -5.55
CA VAL A 70 14.67 -11.07 -4.83
C VAL A 70 14.49 -11.88 -3.55
N LYS A 71 13.40 -11.67 -2.82
CA LYS A 71 13.09 -12.39 -1.59
C LYS A 71 12.22 -13.64 -1.82
N CYS A 72 11.73 -13.86 -3.04
CA CYS A 72 10.72 -14.87 -3.37
C CYS A 72 9.52 -14.83 -2.42
N ALA A 73 9.09 -13.63 -2.03
CA ALA A 73 8.08 -13.41 -0.99
C ALA A 73 7.01 -12.43 -1.45
N ARG A 74 5.81 -12.58 -0.90
CA ARG A 74 4.64 -11.73 -1.18
C ARG A 74 4.14 -11.10 0.11
N TYR A 75 3.84 -9.81 0.04
CA TYR A 75 3.35 -9.01 1.16
C TYR A 75 1.97 -8.49 0.81
N GLU A 76 0.96 -8.88 1.59
CA GLU A 76 -0.44 -8.67 1.27
C GLU A 76 -1.07 -7.62 2.17
N GLY A 77 -2.02 -6.87 1.61
CA GLY A 77 -2.87 -5.91 2.31
C GLY A 77 -4.30 -6.05 1.85
N LYS A 78 -5.24 -6.02 2.78
CA LYS A 78 -6.68 -6.12 2.52
C LYS A 78 -7.39 -4.84 2.90
N GLY A 79 -8.48 -4.50 2.22
CA GLY A 79 -9.31 -3.38 2.63
C GLY A 79 -10.65 -3.29 1.89
N PRO A 80 -11.56 -2.44 2.39
CA PRO A 80 -12.83 -2.12 1.74
C PRO A 80 -12.65 -1.35 0.42
N THR A 81 -11.51 -0.70 0.20
CA THR A 81 -11.19 0.07 -1.00
C THR A 81 -9.82 -0.33 -1.56
N ALA A 82 -9.65 -0.20 -2.88
CA ALA A 82 -8.37 -0.46 -3.54
C ALA A 82 -7.21 0.37 -2.97
N PRO A 83 -7.35 1.71 -2.76
CA PRO A 83 -6.27 2.53 -2.22
C PRO A 83 -5.80 2.06 -0.84
N LEU A 84 -6.74 1.69 0.04
CA LEU A 84 -6.43 1.21 1.39
C LEU A 84 -5.73 -0.15 1.36
N ALA A 85 -6.18 -1.09 0.51
CA ALA A 85 -5.54 -2.39 0.34
C ALA A 85 -4.08 -2.24 -0.14
N VAL A 86 -3.86 -1.38 -1.15
CA VAL A 86 -2.53 -1.05 -1.68
C VAL A 86 -1.63 -0.46 -0.59
N CYS A 87 -2.13 0.53 0.15
CA CYS A 87 -1.38 1.19 1.21
C CYS A 87 -0.96 0.21 2.32
N ARG A 88 -1.86 -0.70 2.72
CA ARG A 88 -1.56 -1.75 3.70
C ARG A 88 -0.50 -2.72 3.19
N ALA A 89 -0.63 -3.18 1.95
CA ALA A 89 0.35 -4.07 1.32
C ALA A 89 1.73 -3.38 1.22
N ALA A 90 1.76 -2.08 0.92
CA ALA A 90 2.99 -1.30 0.82
C ALA A 90 3.71 -1.20 2.17
N ARG A 91 2.97 -0.99 3.27
CA ARG A 91 3.53 -1.02 4.63
C ARG A 91 4.15 -2.37 4.97
N GLU A 92 3.42 -3.46 4.72
CA GLU A 92 3.94 -4.81 4.97
C GLU A 92 5.20 -5.09 4.16
N ALA A 93 5.20 -4.74 2.87
CA ALA A 93 6.38 -4.86 2.02
C ALA A 93 7.55 -4.00 2.53
N TYR A 94 7.31 -2.74 2.90
CA TYR A 94 8.34 -1.85 3.42
C TYR A 94 9.03 -2.43 4.67
N ASN A 95 8.25 -2.90 5.63
CA ASN A 95 8.75 -3.43 6.90
C ASN A 95 9.62 -4.69 6.72
N ASN A 96 9.34 -5.49 5.69
CA ASN A 96 10.06 -6.74 5.43
C ASN A 96 11.20 -6.62 4.41
N LEU A 97 11.16 -5.60 3.55
CA LEU A 97 12.15 -5.39 2.49
C LEU A 97 13.22 -4.38 2.87
N THR A 98 12.95 -3.50 3.82
CA THR A 98 13.96 -2.58 4.33
C THR A 98 14.89 -3.36 5.27
N PRO A 99 16.21 -3.39 5.02
CA PRO A 99 17.13 -4.02 5.94
C PRO A 99 17.08 -3.31 7.29
N GLU A 100 16.97 -4.09 8.37
CA GLU A 100 17.14 -3.58 9.73
C GLU A 100 18.54 -2.94 9.83
N ILE A 101 18.59 -1.67 10.23
CA ILE A 101 19.83 -0.95 10.55
C ILE A 101 20.11 -1.15 12.04
#